data_AF-A0A388T655-F1
#
_entry.id   AF-A0A388T655-F1
#
_cell.length_a   1.000
_cell.length_b   1.000
_cell.length_c   1.000
_cell.angle_alpha   90.00
_cell.angle_beta   90.00
_cell.angle_gamma   90.00
#
_symmetry.space_group_name_H-M   'P 1'
#
loop_
_entity.id
_entity.type
_entity.pdbx_description
1 polymer ?
#
loop_
_entity_poly.entity_id
_entity_poly.type
_entity_poly.pdbx_seq_one_letter_code
_entity_poly.pdbx_strand_id
1 'polypeptide(L)'
;MPPTPTPSGVAPADPLDAGTVIRGIVQGMRDVLERASAADAASAPAPALHGVVRRAVLEEFRTRARFAGRLAEIDAMLWSQPEHRGGVVSAAMGTHLRELGLLRLTEPEESDRFVVTEGKGELFELLRPGYVDELTGKIILSGQLRRVERPGHTVEEGKA
;
A
#
# COMPACT_ATOMS: atom_id res chain seq x y z
N MET A 1 -1.29 40.57 15.07
CA MET A 1 -2.07 39.33 14.86
C MET A 1 -1.79 38.87 13.43
N PRO A 2 -0.97 37.83 13.21
CA PRO A 2 -0.73 37.32 11.86
C PRO A 2 -1.95 36.48 11.39
N PRO A 3 -2.28 36.47 10.09
CA PRO A 3 -3.38 35.67 9.57
C PRO A 3 -3.04 34.17 9.57
N THR A 4 -4.02 33.36 9.94
CA THR A 4 -3.96 31.89 9.93
C THR A 4 -3.93 31.38 8.49
N PRO A 5 -2.96 30.52 8.09
CA PRO A 5 -2.96 29.93 6.76
C PRO A 5 -4.10 28.90 6.63
N THR A 6 -4.87 29.02 5.55
CA THR A 6 -5.91 28.08 5.14
C THR A 6 -5.26 26.78 4.65
N PRO A 7 -5.73 25.58 5.03
CA PRO A 7 -5.21 24.34 4.48
C PRO A 7 -5.60 24.21 3.01
N SER A 8 -4.61 24.25 2.11
CA SER A 8 -4.78 23.92 0.70
C SER A 8 -5.30 22.50 0.54
N GLY A 9 -6.47 22.34 -0.08
CA GLY A 9 -7.02 21.05 -0.46
C GLY A 9 -6.08 20.31 -1.40
N VAL A 10 -5.76 19.06 -1.06
CA VAL A 10 -5.01 18.15 -1.91
C VAL A 10 -5.93 17.70 -3.04
N ALA A 11 -5.58 18.03 -4.28
CA ALA A 11 -6.27 17.53 -5.47
C ALA A 11 -6.21 15.99 -5.52
N PRO A 12 -7.26 15.31 -6.01
CA PRO A 12 -7.23 13.86 -6.20
C PRO A 12 -6.05 13.49 -7.10
N ALA A 13 -5.28 12.47 -6.69
CA ALA A 13 -4.16 11.98 -7.49
C ALA A 13 -4.67 11.51 -8.85
N ASP A 14 -4.00 11.92 -9.93
CA ASP A 14 -4.39 11.55 -11.28
C ASP A 14 -4.41 10.02 -11.46
N PRO A 15 -5.40 9.47 -12.19
CA PRO A 15 -5.45 8.04 -12.49
C PRO A 15 -4.29 7.67 -13.42
N LEU A 16 -3.35 6.87 -12.90
CA LEU A 16 -2.29 6.14 -13.61
C LEU A 16 -1.62 6.88 -14.79
N ASP A 17 -0.40 7.37 -14.59
CA ASP A 17 0.51 7.62 -15.73
C ASP A 17 0.88 6.28 -16.37
N ALA A 18 0.12 5.87 -17.38
CA ALA A 18 0.39 4.70 -18.21
C ALA A 18 1.85 4.68 -18.72
N GLY A 19 2.47 5.86 -18.90
CA GLY A 19 3.87 5.98 -19.28
C GLY A 19 4.84 5.35 -18.29
N THR A 20 4.53 5.35 -16.99
CA THR A 20 5.41 4.78 -15.96
C THR A 20 5.36 3.25 -15.93
N VAL A 21 4.16 2.65 -16.09
CA VAL A 21 4.01 1.19 -16.22
C VAL A 21 4.64 0.69 -17.52
N ILE A 22 4.41 1.41 -18.62
CA ILE A 22 4.97 1.06 -19.94
C ILE A 22 6.50 1.16 -19.91
N ARG A 23 7.10 2.18 -19.28
CA ARG A 23 8.57 2.32 -19.17
C ARG A 23 9.22 1.12 -18.48
N GLY A 24 8.66 0.63 -17.37
CA GLY A 24 9.18 -0.54 -16.66
C GLY A 24 9.14 -1.81 -17.52
N ILE A 25 8.02 -2.03 -18.22
CA ILE A 25 7.85 -3.16 -19.14
C ILE A 25 8.83 -3.06 -20.31
N VAL A 26 8.97 -1.88 -20.91
CA VAL A 26 9.88 -1.63 -22.04
C VAL A 26 11.33 -1.84 -21.64
N GLN A 27 11.74 -1.39 -20.46
CA GLN A 27 13.09 -1.60 -19.97
C GLN A 27 13.36 -3.10 -19.70
N GLY A 28 12.42 -3.80 -19.05
CA GLY A 28 12.53 -5.24 -18.84
C GLY A 28 12.58 -6.04 -20.16
N MET A 29 11.86 -5.60 -21.20
CA MET A 29 11.94 -6.16 -22.54
C MET A 29 13.31 -5.93 -23.19
N ARG A 30 13.90 -4.72 -23.03
CA ARG A 30 15.23 -4.40 -23.54
C ARG A 30 16.30 -5.27 -22.89
N ASP A 31 16.32 -5.35 -21.56
CA ASP A 31 17.31 -6.14 -20.83
C ASP A 31 17.22 -7.63 -21.17
N VAL A 32 16.02 -8.10 -21.52
CA VAL A 32 15.78 -9.46 -22.01
C VAL A 32 16.28 -9.64 -23.44
N LEU A 33 15.97 -8.71 -24.35
CA LEU A 33 16.40 -8.76 -25.74
C LEU A 33 17.91 -8.61 -25.87
N GLU A 34 18.56 -7.87 -24.97
CA GLU A 34 20.01 -7.74 -24.91
C GLU A 34 20.69 -9.02 -24.39
N ARG A 35 20.00 -9.80 -23.55
CA ARG A 35 20.47 -11.09 -23.05
C ARG A 35 20.22 -12.24 -24.01
N ALA A 36 19.17 -12.17 -24.83
CA ALA A 36 18.98 -13.07 -25.96
C ALA A 36 19.96 -12.63 -27.06
N SER A 37 20.82 -13.52 -27.56
CA SER A 37 21.72 -13.11 -28.65
C SER A 37 20.90 -12.62 -29.86
N ALA A 38 21.45 -11.69 -30.66
CA ALA A 38 20.77 -11.19 -31.87
C ALA A 38 20.40 -12.32 -32.87
N ALA A 39 21.07 -13.48 -32.78
CA ALA A 39 20.74 -14.68 -33.55
C ALA A 39 19.53 -15.46 -33.00
N ASP A 40 19.32 -15.43 -31.68
CA ASP A 40 18.19 -16.08 -31.02
C ASP A 40 16.91 -15.23 -31.12
N ALA A 41 17.03 -13.90 -31.02
CA ALA A 41 15.87 -12.99 -31.09
C ALA A 41 15.23 -12.92 -32.49
N ALA A 42 16.01 -13.10 -33.56
CA ALA A 42 15.52 -13.07 -34.94
C ALA A 42 14.82 -14.37 -35.39
N SER A 43 15.05 -15.50 -34.70
CA SER A 43 14.40 -16.79 -35.00
C SER A 43 13.53 -17.34 -33.87
N ALA A 44 13.47 -16.66 -32.72
CA ALA A 44 12.64 -17.06 -31.59
C ALA A 44 11.18 -17.18 -32.03
N PRO A 45 10.57 -18.39 -31.96
CA PRO A 45 9.15 -18.56 -32.22
C PRO A 45 8.38 -17.59 -31.33
N ALA A 46 7.34 -16.91 -31.84
CA ALA A 46 6.50 -15.99 -31.06
C ALA A 46 6.08 -16.52 -29.65
N PRO A 47 5.82 -17.82 -29.45
CA PRO A 47 5.60 -18.40 -28.12
C PRO A 47 6.76 -18.23 -27.12
N ALA A 48 8.01 -18.28 -27.58
CA ALA A 48 9.20 -18.07 -26.75
C ALA A 48 9.29 -16.61 -26.27
N LEU A 49 9.04 -15.64 -27.16
CA LEU A 49 8.98 -14.23 -26.80
C LEU A 49 7.85 -13.95 -25.78
N HIS A 50 6.66 -14.48 -26.02
CA HIS A 50 5.53 -14.37 -25.08
C HIS A 50 5.86 -14.94 -23.70
N GLY A 51 6.50 -16.11 -23.65
CA GLY A 51 6.90 -16.75 -22.40
C GLY A 51 7.91 -15.91 -21.61
N VAL A 52 8.84 -15.26 -22.31
CA VAL A 52 9.85 -14.41 -21.70
C VAL A 52 9.26 -13.09 -21.20
N VAL A 53 8.42 -12.40 -21.99
CA VAL A 53 7.72 -11.18 -21.55
C VAL A 53 6.85 -11.48 -20.33
N ARG A 54 6.07 -12.57 -20.37
CA ARG A 54 5.25 -12.99 -19.24
C ARG A 54 6.10 -13.20 -17.98
N ARG A 55 7.27 -13.83 -18.11
CA ARG A 55 8.18 -14.05 -16.98
C ARG A 55 8.72 -12.73 -16.42
N ALA A 56 9.15 -11.81 -17.27
CA ALA A 56 9.67 -10.51 -16.85
C ALA A 56 8.61 -9.70 -16.11
N VAL A 57 7.39 -9.63 -16.65
CA VAL A 57 6.26 -8.95 -16.02
C VAL A 57 5.93 -9.56 -14.66
N LEU A 58 5.84 -10.90 -14.56
CA LEU A 58 5.57 -11.56 -13.29
C LEU A 58 6.66 -11.32 -12.25
N GLU A 59 7.92 -11.26 -12.65
CA GLU A 59 9.02 -10.98 -11.74
C GLU A 59 9.01 -9.53 -11.25
N GLU A 60 8.64 -8.58 -12.11
CA GLU A 60 8.46 -7.19 -11.72
C GLU A 60 7.34 -7.04 -10.70
N PHE A 61 6.18 -7.67 -10.94
CA PHE A 61 5.08 -7.67 -9.96
C PHE A 61 5.47 -8.30 -8.61
N ARG A 62 6.31 -9.35 -8.61
CA ARG A 62 6.84 -9.93 -7.36
C ARG A 62 7.78 -8.98 -6.63
N THR A 63 8.65 -8.31 -7.38
CA THR A 63 9.60 -7.35 -6.84
C THR A 63 8.86 -6.17 -6.22
N ARG A 64 7.87 -5.61 -6.94
CA ARG A 64 6.96 -4.59 -6.43
C ARG A 64 6.24 -5.06 -5.17
N ALA A 65 5.63 -6.24 -5.17
CA ALA A 65 4.89 -6.74 -4.00
C ALA A 65 5.77 -6.83 -2.74
N ARG A 66 7.02 -7.30 -2.88
CA ARG A 66 7.99 -7.35 -1.76
C ARG A 66 8.39 -5.96 -1.28
N PHE A 67 8.63 -5.03 -2.19
CA PHE A 67 8.98 -3.65 -1.85
C PHE A 67 7.83 -2.94 -1.14
N ALA A 68 6.63 -3.01 -1.70
CA ALA A 68 5.42 -2.43 -1.13
C ALA A 68 5.09 -3.03 0.26
N GLY A 69 5.25 -4.34 0.41
CA GLY A 69 5.10 -5.02 1.70
C GLY A 69 6.02 -4.46 2.79
N ARG A 70 7.32 -4.35 2.48
CA ARG A 70 8.29 -3.77 3.44
C ARG A 70 7.98 -2.32 3.78
N LEU A 71 7.59 -1.52 2.78
CA LEU A 71 7.25 -0.12 3.02
C LEU A 71 6.01 0.04 3.89
N ALA A 72 4.97 -0.76 3.63
CA ALA A 72 3.77 -0.83 4.45
C ALA A 72 4.09 -1.26 5.90
N GLU A 73 4.99 -2.22 6.09
CA GLU A 73 5.45 -2.62 7.43
C GLU A 73 6.15 -1.47 8.17
N ILE A 74 7.10 -0.80 7.52
CA ILE A 74 7.85 0.33 8.10
C ILE A 74 6.90 1.46 8.51
N ASP A 75 6.00 1.85 7.61
CA ASP A 75 5.04 2.91 7.88
C ASP A 75 4.05 2.52 9.00
N ALA A 76 3.62 1.27 9.04
CA ALA A 76 2.75 0.82 10.11
C ALA A 76 3.47 0.76 11.47
N MET A 77 4.77 0.43 11.48
CA MET A 77 5.60 0.56 12.69
C MET A 77 5.69 2.02 13.13
N LEU A 78 5.91 2.95 12.20
CA LEU A 78 5.92 4.39 12.47
C LEU A 78 4.57 4.86 13.04
N TRP A 79 3.46 4.35 12.52
CA TRP A 79 2.11 4.67 13.00
C TRP A 79 1.86 4.24 14.46
N SER A 80 2.45 3.12 14.86
CA SER A 80 2.31 2.57 16.21
C SER A 80 3.02 3.42 17.28
N GLN A 81 3.91 4.33 16.87
CA GLN A 81 4.64 5.24 17.76
C GLN A 81 3.90 6.57 17.91
N PRO A 82 3.26 6.86 19.06
CA PRO A 82 2.44 8.06 19.24
C PRO A 82 3.24 9.35 19.04
N GLU A 83 4.50 9.39 19.47
CA GLU A 83 5.37 10.56 19.36
C GLU A 83 5.74 10.93 17.91
N HIS A 84 5.66 9.98 16.98
CA HIS A 84 5.99 10.20 15.56
C HIS A 84 4.74 10.29 14.68
N ARG A 85 3.56 10.02 15.23
CA ARG A 85 2.28 10.09 14.52
C ARG A 85 2.00 11.54 14.12
N GLY A 86 1.90 11.79 12.81
CA GLY A 86 1.65 13.13 12.26
C GLY A 86 2.88 14.06 12.21
N GLY A 87 4.07 13.57 12.57
CA GLY A 87 5.32 14.31 12.42
C GLY A 87 5.81 14.39 10.96
N VAL A 88 6.89 15.15 10.72
CA VAL A 88 7.47 15.37 9.38
C VAL A 88 7.78 14.06 8.65
N VAL A 89 8.31 13.07 9.37
CA VAL A 89 8.61 11.74 8.81
C VAL A 89 7.33 11.01 8.39
N SER A 90 6.27 11.08 9.19
CA SER A 90 4.98 10.46 8.87
C SER A 90 4.31 11.13 7.67
N ALA A 91 4.41 12.46 7.56
CA ALA A 91 3.92 13.21 6.40
C ALA A 91 4.72 12.88 5.12
N ALA A 92 6.04 12.81 5.20
CA ALA A 92 6.90 12.42 4.09
C ALA A 92 6.59 10.99 3.62
N MET A 93 6.44 10.05 4.56
CA MET A 93 6.03 8.68 4.26
C MET A 93 4.65 8.62 3.59
N GLY A 94 3.68 9.39 4.09
CA GLY A 94 2.35 9.50 3.47
C GLY A 94 2.39 10.04 2.03
N THR A 95 3.31 10.94 1.72
CA THR A 95 3.53 11.41 0.34
C THR A 95 4.16 10.32 -0.53
N HIS A 96 5.20 9.64 -0.05
CA HIS A 96 5.83 8.56 -0.82
C HIS A 96 4.92 7.37 -1.08
N LEU A 97 4.08 6.98 -0.11
CA LEU A 97 3.07 5.95 -0.32
C LEU A 97 2.13 6.32 -1.46
N ARG A 98 1.62 7.56 -1.48
CA ARG A 98 0.75 8.07 -2.56
C ARG A 98 1.46 8.09 -3.91
N GLU A 99 2.70 8.57 -3.97
CA GLU A 99 3.51 8.58 -5.21
C GLU A 99 3.73 7.17 -5.78
N LEU A 100 3.77 6.16 -4.91
CA LEU A 100 3.93 4.76 -5.29
C LEU A 100 2.60 4.04 -5.59
N GLY A 101 1.46 4.71 -5.44
CA GLY A 101 0.13 4.11 -5.58
C GLY A 101 -0.19 3.10 -4.47
N LEU A 102 0.25 3.40 -3.24
CA LEU A 102 -0.01 2.60 -2.05
C LEU A 102 -1.00 3.37 -1.16
N LEU A 103 -2.20 2.82 -1.03
CA LEU A 103 -3.26 3.42 -0.23
C LEU A 103 -3.16 2.93 1.22
N ARG A 104 -3.04 3.87 2.15
CA ARG A 104 -3.17 3.62 3.60
C ARG A 104 -4.63 3.72 3.99
N LEU A 105 -5.12 2.71 4.71
CA LEU A 105 -6.49 2.62 5.19
C LEU A 105 -6.53 2.78 6.71
N THR A 106 -7.26 3.78 7.17
CA THR A 106 -7.47 4.07 8.60
C THR A 106 -8.92 3.86 9.04
N GLU A 107 -9.86 3.90 8.10
CA GLU A 107 -11.28 3.78 8.40
C GLU A 107 -11.70 2.29 8.46
N PRO A 108 -12.24 1.82 9.59
CA PRO A 108 -12.57 0.41 9.81
C PRO A 108 -13.84 -0.08 9.07
N GLU A 109 -14.50 0.80 8.33
CA GLU A 109 -15.76 0.53 7.62
C GLU A 109 -15.57 -0.41 6.41
N GLU A 110 -14.33 -0.60 5.95
CA GLU A 110 -13.95 -1.51 4.88
C GLU A 110 -13.55 -2.89 5.43
N SER A 111 -14.53 -3.60 6.00
CA SER A 111 -14.30 -4.78 6.87
C SER A 111 -13.44 -5.92 6.28
N ASP A 112 -13.36 -6.06 4.96
CA ASP A 112 -12.56 -7.10 4.29
C ASP A 112 -11.06 -6.79 4.27
N ARG A 113 -10.66 -5.56 4.62
CA ARG A 113 -9.27 -5.09 4.61
C ARG A 113 -8.63 -5.07 6.00
N PHE A 114 -9.42 -5.38 7.02
CA PHE A 114 -9.03 -5.35 8.42
C PHE A 114 -9.26 -6.70 9.11
N VAL A 115 -8.41 -7.00 10.08
CA VAL A 115 -8.58 -8.14 10.98
C VAL A 115 -8.84 -7.61 12.38
N VAL A 116 -9.89 -8.12 13.02
CA VAL A 116 -10.17 -7.84 14.43
C VAL A 116 -9.32 -8.77 15.28
N THR A 117 -8.38 -8.23 16.05
CA THR A 117 -7.39 -9.03 16.78
C THR A 117 -7.76 -9.26 18.24
N GLU A 118 -8.49 -8.33 18.86
CA GLU A 118 -8.80 -8.39 20.30
C GLU A 118 -10.00 -7.51 20.68
N GLY A 119 -10.39 -7.58 21.96
CA GLY A 119 -11.39 -6.72 22.58
C GLY A 119 -12.82 -7.27 22.62
N LYS A 120 -13.70 -6.55 23.31
CA LYS A 120 -15.14 -6.82 23.41
C LYS A 120 -15.89 -5.51 23.17
N GLY A 121 -17.08 -5.60 22.58
CA GLY A 121 -17.91 -4.43 22.28
C GLY A 121 -18.24 -4.27 20.79
N GLU A 122 -19.01 -3.23 20.52
CA GLU A 122 -19.66 -2.98 19.22
C GLU A 122 -18.91 -1.99 18.33
N LEU A 123 -17.95 -1.24 18.88
CA LEU A 123 -17.17 -0.27 18.13
C LEU A 123 -15.79 -0.82 17.78
N PHE A 124 -15.18 -0.26 16.74
CA PHE A 124 -13.82 -0.58 16.32
C PHE A 124 -12.86 0.57 16.62
N GLU A 125 -11.73 0.22 17.21
CA GLU A 125 -10.57 1.08 17.38
C GLU A 125 -9.46 0.61 16.43
N LEU A 126 -8.89 1.54 15.67
CA LEU A 126 -7.76 1.25 14.77
C LEU A 126 -6.48 1.07 15.58
N LEU A 127 -5.94 -0.16 15.59
CA LEU A 127 -4.61 -0.44 16.16
C LEU A 127 -3.51 -0.22 15.12
N ARG A 128 -3.74 -0.71 13.89
CA ARG A 128 -2.77 -0.65 12.80
C ARG A 128 -3.50 -0.37 11.47
N PRO A 129 -3.01 0.57 10.64
CA PRO A 129 -3.59 0.80 9.32
C PRO A 129 -3.46 -0.42 8.40
N GLY A 130 -4.39 -0.54 7.46
CA GLY A 130 -4.29 -1.45 6.32
C GLY A 130 -3.62 -0.78 5.12
N TYR A 131 -3.13 -1.58 4.18
CA TYR A 131 -2.46 -1.09 2.98
C TYR A 131 -2.88 -1.87 1.74
N VAL A 132 -3.20 -1.14 0.68
CA VAL A 132 -3.60 -1.69 -0.62
C VAL A 132 -2.68 -1.15 -1.71
N ASP A 133 -2.27 -2.03 -2.63
CA ASP A 133 -1.60 -1.61 -3.86
C ASP A 133 -2.67 -1.19 -4.87
N GLU A 134 -2.80 0.10 -5.13
CA GLU A 134 -3.80 0.65 -6.04
C GLU A 134 -3.60 0.16 -7.47
N LEU A 135 -2.36 -0.22 -7.86
CA LEU A 135 -2.10 -0.77 -9.19
C LEU A 135 -2.74 -2.14 -9.39
N THR A 136 -2.90 -2.92 -8.32
CA THR A 136 -3.40 -4.30 -8.41
C THR A 136 -4.72 -4.51 -7.69
N GLY A 137 -5.16 -3.53 -6.89
CA GLY A 137 -6.30 -3.63 -5.98
C GLY A 137 -6.08 -4.62 -4.84
N LYS A 138 -4.87 -5.15 -4.65
CA LYS A 138 -4.59 -6.19 -3.66
C LYS A 138 -4.20 -5.60 -2.32
N ILE A 139 -4.70 -6.22 -1.26
CA ILE A 139 -4.23 -5.97 0.10
C ILE A 139 -2.76 -6.40 0.18
N ILE A 140 -1.90 -5.45 0.55
CA ILE A 140 -0.48 -5.67 0.84
C ILE A 140 -0.33 -6.13 2.28
N LEU A 141 -1.03 -5.43 3.18
CA LEU A 141 -0.99 -5.65 4.62
C LEU A 141 -2.38 -5.35 5.18
N SER A 142 -2.99 -6.34 5.84
CA SER A 142 -4.27 -6.14 6.50
C SER A 142 -4.12 -5.21 7.70
N GLY A 143 -5.08 -4.30 7.86
CA GLY A 143 -5.17 -3.47 9.05
C GLY A 143 -5.56 -4.30 10.27
N GLN A 144 -5.33 -3.76 11.46
CA GLN A 144 -5.68 -4.41 12.72
C GLN A 144 -6.60 -3.52 13.53
N LEU A 145 -7.69 -4.11 14.01
CA LEU A 145 -8.71 -3.45 14.80
C LEU A 145 -8.86 -4.14 16.14
N ARG A 146 -9.21 -3.35 17.16
CA ARG A 146 -9.70 -3.84 18.45
C ARG A 146 -11.16 -3.49 18.62
N ARG A 147 -11.95 -4.40 19.20
CA ARG A 147 -13.30 -4.09 19.68
C ARG A 147 -13.25 -3.31 20.98
N VAL A 148 -14.01 -2.22 21.02
CA VAL A 148 -14.16 -1.39 22.21
C VAL A 148 -15.63 -1.17 22.53
N GLU A 149 -15.93 -1.01 23.82
CA GLU A 149 -17.26 -0.65 24.28
C GLU A 149 -17.62 0.77 23.84
N ARG A 150 -18.92 1.04 23.74
CA ARG A 150 -19.39 2.41 23.47
C ARG A 150 -19.01 3.31 24.65
N PRO A 151 -18.40 4.48 24.42
CA PRO A 151 -18.16 5.44 25.49
C PRO A 151 -19.47 5.74 26.23
N GLY A 152 -19.50 5.49 27.55
CA GLY A 152 -20.70 5.60 28.40
C GLY A 152 -21.34 4.28 28.82
N HIS A 153 -20.81 3.13 28.37
CA HIS A 153 -21.23 1.81 28.82
C HIS A 153 -20.17 1.19 29.76
N THR A 154 -19.66 1.93 30.75
CA THR A 154 -18.88 1.30 31.82
C THR A 154 -19.79 0.31 32.54
N VAL A 155 -19.56 -0.98 32.32
CA VAL A 155 -20.14 -2.03 33.15
C VAL A 155 -19.50 -1.85 34.53
N GLU A 156 -20.25 -1.29 35.48
CA GLU A 156 -19.92 -1.45 36.88
C GLU A 156 -19.97 -2.95 37.19
N GLU A 157 -18.80 -3.58 37.27
CA GLU A 157 -18.67 -4.92 37.84
C GLU A 157 -19.11 -4.84 39.31
N GLY A 158 -20.32 -5.34 39.55
CA GLY A 158 -20.95 -5.43 40.84
C GLY A 158 -20.09 -6.22 41.82
N LYS A 159 -19.68 -5.54 42.89
CA LYS A 159 -19.26 -6.15 44.14
C LYS A 159 -20.49 -6.74 44.84
N ALA A 160 -20.54 -8.06 44.97
CA ALA A 160 -21.38 -8.76 45.92
C ALA A 160 -20.48 -9.50 46.93
#